data_AF-A0A7V9ZRZ2-F1
#
_entry.id   AF-A0A7V9ZRZ2-F1
#
_cell.length_a   1.000
_cell.length_b   1.000
_cell.length_c   1.000
_cell.angle_alpha   90.00
_cell.angle_beta   90.00
_cell.angle_gamma   90.00
#
_symmetry.space_group_name_H-M   'P 1'
#
loop_
_entity.id
_entity.type
_entity.pdbx_description
1 polymer ?
#
loop_
_entity_poly.entity_id
_entity_poly.type
_entity_poly.pdbx_seq_one_letter_code
_entity_poly.pdbx_strand_id
1 'polypeptide(L)'
;RARLARAATEDAASFARVMEARRLPQRTEDEKRERINKVEEALKGAAIIPLEVAGIAVQVLELLETLSEIGNPNALSDAATGAQLILAAVTAARYNVLVNIIDIEDEEFASEHRARAGDLLERAREITVRIETSLMESIGGE
;
A
#
# COMPACT_ATOMS: atom_id res chain seq x y z
N ARG A 1 -8.60 10.32 -5.24
CA ARG A 1 -9.64 10.20 -4.17
C ARG A 1 -10.62 9.04 -4.39
N ALA A 2 -11.46 9.03 -5.44
CA ALA A 2 -12.48 7.99 -5.63
C ALA A 2 -11.92 6.55 -5.68
N ARG A 3 -10.77 6.36 -6.34
CA ARG A 3 -10.04 5.08 -6.37
C ARG A 3 -9.64 4.59 -4.96
N LEU A 4 -9.06 5.47 -4.13
CA LEU A 4 -8.67 5.15 -2.75
C LEU A 4 -9.89 4.83 -1.85
N ALA A 5 -11.00 5.57 -2.01
CA ALA A 5 -12.23 5.30 -1.25
C ALA A 5 -12.83 3.93 -1.62
N ARG A 6 -12.75 3.55 -2.90
CA ARG A 6 -13.16 2.22 -3.35
C ARG A 6 -12.23 1.15 -2.78
N ALA A 7 -10.92 1.34 -2.83
CA ALA A 7 -9.95 0.40 -2.26
C ALA A 7 -10.20 0.15 -0.76
N ALA A 8 -10.55 1.19 0.01
CA ALA A 8 -10.92 1.03 1.42
C ALA A 8 -12.18 0.16 1.62
N THR A 9 -13.16 0.29 0.72
CA THR A 9 -14.36 -0.56 0.73
C THR A 9 -14.04 -2.01 0.36
N GLU A 10 -13.18 -2.19 -0.64
CA GLU A 10 -12.75 -3.50 -1.12
C GLU A 10 -11.89 -4.22 -0.08
N ASP A 11 -11.06 -3.51 0.68
CA ASP A 11 -10.25 -4.05 1.79
C ASP A 11 -11.13 -4.60 2.92
N ALA A 12 -12.17 -3.87 3.30
CA ALA A 12 -13.15 -4.38 4.27
C ALA A 12 -13.85 -5.66 3.77
N ALA A 13 -14.19 -5.70 2.47
CA ALA A 13 -14.80 -6.88 1.86
C ALA A 13 -13.82 -8.06 1.73
N SER A 14 -12.53 -7.82 1.48
CA SER A 14 -11.51 -8.87 1.42
C SER A 14 -11.25 -9.48 2.79
N PHE A 15 -11.20 -8.65 3.83
CA PHE A 15 -11.08 -9.11 5.21
C PHE A 15 -12.24 -10.04 5.59
N ALA A 16 -13.48 -9.70 5.21
CA ALA A 16 -14.63 -10.55 5.44
C ALA A 16 -14.47 -11.93 4.77
N ARG A 17 -13.99 -11.97 3.52
CA ARG A 17 -13.73 -13.24 2.80
C ARG A 17 -12.65 -14.10 3.48
N VAL A 18 -11.57 -13.48 3.96
CA VAL A 18 -10.53 -14.20 4.73
C VAL A 18 -11.13 -14.82 5.99
N MET A 19 -11.97 -14.06 6.70
CA MET A 19 -12.64 -14.55 7.91
C MET A 19 -13.65 -15.66 7.64
N GLU A 20 -14.38 -15.61 6.53
CA GLU A 20 -15.27 -16.68 6.09
C GLU A 20 -14.51 -17.95 5.74
N ALA A 21 -13.41 -17.84 4.97
CA ALA A 21 -12.56 -18.97 4.63
C ALA A 21 -11.99 -19.64 5.90
N ARG A 22 -11.55 -18.85 6.89
CA ARG A 22 -11.06 -19.35 8.18
C ARG A 22 -12.13 -20.09 9.00
N ARG A 23 -13.42 -19.87 8.74
CA ARG A 23 -14.54 -20.52 9.43
C ARG A 23 -14.98 -21.84 8.78
N LEU A 24 -14.42 -22.22 7.64
CA LEU A 24 -14.78 -23.48 6.98
C LEU A 24 -14.50 -24.69 7.87
N PRO A 25 -15.27 -25.79 7.71
CA PRO A 25 -15.07 -27.03 8.46
C PRO A 25 -13.64 -27.58 8.38
N GLN A 26 -13.29 -28.43 9.36
CA GLN A 26 -11.93 -28.95 9.50
C GLN A 26 -11.86 -30.35 10.14
N ARG A 27 -12.95 -31.11 10.03
CA ARG A 27 -13.11 -32.43 10.66
C ARG A 27 -12.47 -33.53 9.83
N THR A 28 -12.49 -33.41 8.51
CA THR A 28 -11.87 -34.39 7.60
C THR A 28 -10.60 -33.83 6.96
N GLU A 29 -9.75 -34.70 6.41
CA GLU A 29 -8.56 -34.27 5.67
C GLU A 29 -8.92 -33.46 4.42
N ASP A 30 -10.01 -33.83 3.74
CA ASP A 30 -10.50 -33.08 2.56
C ASP A 30 -11.00 -31.68 2.96
N GLU A 31 -11.75 -31.57 4.06
CA GLU A 31 -12.19 -30.27 4.60
C GLU A 31 -11.00 -29.39 5.00
N LYS A 32 -9.95 -29.98 5.59
CA LYS A 32 -8.72 -29.23 5.94
C LYS A 32 -8.02 -28.71 4.70
N ARG A 33 -7.86 -29.53 3.66
CA ARG A 33 -7.23 -29.12 2.39
C ARG A 33 -8.03 -28.02 1.70
N GLU A 34 -9.36 -28.17 1.63
CA GLU A 34 -10.22 -27.15 1.04
C GLU A 34 -10.12 -25.83 1.82
N ARG A 35 -10.14 -25.88 3.16
CA ARG A 35 -9.98 -24.69 4.00
C ARG A 35 -8.65 -23.99 3.74
N ILE A 36 -7.54 -24.73 3.68
CA ILE A 36 -6.20 -24.16 3.41
C ILE A 36 -6.22 -23.42 2.07
N ASN A 37 -6.67 -24.09 1.01
CA ASN A 37 -6.74 -23.50 -0.33
C ASN A 37 -7.61 -22.23 -0.35
N LYS A 38 -8.78 -22.25 0.31
CA LYS A 38 -9.69 -21.10 0.37
C LYS A 38 -9.13 -19.93 1.17
N VAL A 39 -8.42 -20.21 2.26
CA VAL A 39 -7.74 -19.17 3.05
C VAL A 39 -6.62 -18.54 2.22
N GLU A 40 -5.81 -19.34 1.53
CA GLU A 40 -4.74 -18.81 0.69
C GLU A 40 -5.29 -17.97 -0.47
N GLU A 41 -6.31 -18.45 -1.19
CA GLU A 41 -6.99 -17.66 -2.24
C GLU A 41 -7.51 -16.31 -1.71
N ALA A 42 -8.12 -16.32 -0.51
CA ALA A 42 -8.62 -15.10 0.10
C ALA A 42 -7.48 -14.14 0.51
N LEU A 43 -6.38 -14.67 1.04
CA LEU A 43 -5.19 -13.89 1.42
C LEU A 43 -4.49 -13.29 0.19
N LYS A 44 -4.36 -14.03 -0.91
CA LYS A 44 -3.84 -13.50 -2.19
C LYS A 44 -4.68 -12.31 -2.65
N GLY A 45 -6.01 -12.45 -2.64
CA GLY A 45 -6.91 -11.34 -2.96
C GLY A 45 -6.79 -10.15 -1.99
N ALA A 46 -6.60 -10.41 -0.69
CA ALA A 46 -6.43 -9.38 0.31
C ALA A 46 -5.07 -8.66 0.23
N ALA A 47 -4.01 -9.33 -0.24
CA ALA A 47 -2.68 -8.75 -0.41
C ALA A 47 -2.59 -7.77 -1.60
N ILE A 48 -3.40 -7.96 -2.64
CA ILE A 48 -3.40 -7.13 -3.84
C ILE A 48 -3.92 -5.70 -3.55
N ILE A 49 -4.99 -5.58 -2.76
CA ILE A 49 -5.65 -4.30 -2.48
C ILE A 49 -4.71 -3.25 -1.85
N PRO A 50 -3.98 -3.54 -0.76
CA PRO A 50 -3.03 -2.57 -0.21
C PRO A 50 -1.88 -2.26 -1.17
N LEU A 51 -1.48 -3.20 -2.05
CA LEU A 51 -0.48 -2.90 -3.08
C LEU A 51 -1.00 -1.86 -4.10
N GLU A 52 -2.28 -1.95 -4.49
CA GLU A 52 -2.92 -0.92 -5.31
C GLU A 52 -3.01 0.44 -4.60
N VAL A 53 -3.31 0.44 -3.30
CA VAL A 53 -3.32 1.66 -2.48
C VAL A 53 -1.94 2.32 -2.48
N ALA A 54 -0.87 1.54 -2.25
CA ALA A 54 0.50 2.03 -2.30
C ALA A 54 0.85 2.60 -3.70
N GLY A 55 0.47 1.91 -4.77
CA GLY A 55 0.69 2.39 -6.14
C GLY A 55 -0.03 3.70 -6.46
N ILE A 56 -1.30 3.84 -6.06
CA ILE A 56 -2.06 5.08 -6.22
C ILE A 56 -1.45 6.20 -5.38
N ALA A 57 -1.01 5.89 -4.15
CA ALA A 57 -0.36 6.85 -3.26
C ALA A 57 0.93 7.39 -3.89
N VAL A 58 1.79 6.54 -4.45
CA VAL A 58 2.98 6.98 -5.20
C VAL A 58 2.61 7.90 -6.37
N GLN A 59 1.56 7.58 -7.13
CA GLN A 59 1.09 8.48 -8.22
C GLN A 59 0.69 9.87 -7.70
N VAL A 60 0.13 9.96 -6.49
CA VAL A 60 -0.19 11.27 -5.89
C VAL A 60 1.09 12.00 -5.45
N LEU A 61 2.10 11.29 -4.94
CA LEU A 61 3.41 11.86 -4.63
C LEU A 61 4.09 12.45 -5.87
N GLU A 62 4.07 11.75 -7.00
CA GLU A 62 4.62 12.24 -8.28
C GLU A 62 3.91 13.53 -8.75
N LEU A 63 2.61 13.65 -8.49
CA LEU A 63 1.87 14.89 -8.75
C LEU A 63 2.27 16.02 -7.79
N LEU A 64 2.52 15.72 -6.51
CA LEU A 64 3.00 16.72 -5.55
C LEU A 64 4.42 17.20 -5.88
N GLU A 65 5.28 16.30 -6.36
CA GLU A 65 6.61 16.64 -6.87
C GLU A 65 6.53 17.62 -8.03
N THR A 66 5.70 17.29 -9.03
CA THR A 66 5.45 18.21 -10.15
C THR A 66 4.96 19.58 -9.63
N LEU A 67 4.02 19.59 -8.67
CA LEU A 67 3.53 20.84 -8.07
C LEU A 67 4.61 21.59 -7.28
N SER A 68 5.58 20.91 -6.66
CA SER A 68 6.70 21.59 -6.01
C SER A 68 7.66 22.24 -7.00
N GLU A 69 7.78 21.72 -8.21
CA GLU A 69 8.68 22.26 -9.24
C GLU A 69 8.07 23.44 -10.02
N ILE A 70 6.77 23.36 -10.36
CA ILE A 70 6.12 24.35 -11.26
C ILE A 70 4.95 25.12 -10.63
N GLY A 71 4.57 24.78 -9.39
CA GLY A 71 3.40 25.32 -8.73
C GLY A 71 3.64 26.66 -8.04
N ASN A 72 2.66 27.06 -7.22
CA ASN A 72 2.77 28.27 -6.40
C ASN A 72 3.80 28.03 -5.27
N PRO A 73 4.90 28.80 -5.18
CA PRO A 73 5.90 28.63 -4.12
C PRO A 73 5.31 28.74 -2.71
N ASN A 74 4.24 29.53 -2.53
CA ASN A 74 3.56 29.65 -1.24
C ASN A 74 2.81 28.37 -0.81
N ALA A 75 2.65 27.40 -1.70
CA ALA A 75 2.01 26.11 -1.43
C ALA A 75 3.01 24.97 -1.20
N LEU A 76 4.33 25.25 -1.21
CA LEU A 76 5.36 24.23 -1.00
C LEU A 76 5.24 23.53 0.37
N SER A 77 4.85 24.27 1.42
CA SER A 77 4.61 23.68 2.74
C SER A 77 3.44 22.70 2.73
N ASP A 78 2.38 22.98 1.97
CA ASP A 78 1.24 22.09 1.80
C ASP A 78 1.62 20.85 0.99
N ALA A 79 2.45 21.03 -0.05
CA ALA A 79 2.98 19.92 -0.85
C ALA A 79 3.85 18.98 -0.02
N ALA A 80 4.78 19.52 0.79
CA ALA A 80 5.62 18.72 1.69
C ALA A 80 4.79 17.99 2.77
N THR A 81 3.80 18.68 3.36
CA THR A 81 2.87 18.07 4.32
C THR A 81 2.09 16.93 3.67
N GLY A 82 1.56 17.15 2.47
CA GLY A 82 0.89 16.13 1.68
C GLY A 82 1.80 14.94 1.38
N ALA A 83 3.06 15.19 1.03
CA ALA A 83 4.03 14.15 0.73
C ALA A 83 4.27 13.23 1.94
N GLN A 84 4.45 13.81 3.14
CA GLN A 84 4.60 13.05 4.38
C GLN A 84 3.37 12.19 4.71
N LEU A 85 2.15 12.74 4.54
CA LEU A 85 0.91 11.96 4.75
C LEU A 85 0.82 10.78 3.78
N ILE A 86 1.22 10.97 2.52
CA ILE A 86 1.19 9.93 1.52
C ILE A 86 2.28 8.88 1.77
N LEU A 87 3.48 9.28 2.18
CA LEU A 87 4.55 8.37 2.59
C LEU A 87 4.09 7.46 3.75
N ALA A 88 3.40 8.02 4.74
CA ALA A 88 2.79 7.25 5.81
C ALA A 88 1.74 6.26 5.27
N ALA A 89 0.91 6.66 4.30
CA ALA A 89 -0.06 5.79 3.67
C ALA A 89 0.59 4.63 2.89
N VAL A 90 1.66 4.88 2.12
CA VAL A 90 2.43 3.82 1.43
C VAL A 90 3.07 2.87 2.44
N THR A 91 3.62 3.41 3.53
CA THR A 91 4.21 2.61 4.61
C THR A 91 3.18 1.69 5.26
N ALA A 92 2.00 2.23 5.59
CA ALA A 92 0.90 1.45 6.17
C ALA A 92 0.38 0.38 5.20
N ALA A 93 0.23 0.72 3.92
CA ALA A 93 -0.16 -0.22 2.88
C ALA A 93 0.85 -1.37 2.75
N ARG A 94 2.16 -1.09 2.80
CA ARG A 94 3.19 -2.14 2.83
C ARG A 94 3.00 -3.07 4.02
N TYR A 95 2.70 -2.58 5.23
CA TYR A 95 2.43 -3.46 6.37
C TYR A 95 1.26 -4.40 6.11
N ASN A 96 0.17 -3.90 5.53
CA ASN A 96 -0.98 -4.73 5.18
C ASN A 96 -0.64 -5.79 4.13
N VAL A 97 0.17 -5.46 3.12
CA VAL A 97 0.70 -6.47 2.17
C VAL A 97 1.46 -7.54 2.93
N LEU A 98 2.45 -7.15 3.76
CA LEU A 98 3.32 -8.08 4.47
C LEU A 98 2.56 -9.01 5.42
N VAL A 99 1.53 -8.49 6.10
CA VAL A 99 0.67 -9.29 6.99
C VAL A 99 -0.17 -10.29 6.20
N ASN A 100 -0.70 -9.92 5.03
CA ASN A 100 -1.52 -10.84 4.24
C ASN A 100 -0.70 -11.95 3.58
N ILE A 101 0.57 -11.69 3.23
CA ILE A 101 1.43 -12.69 2.56
C ILE A 101 2.15 -13.64 3.51
N ILE A 102 2.12 -13.42 4.84
CA ILE A 102 2.88 -14.23 5.80
C ILE A 102 2.40 -15.68 5.86
N ASP A 103 1.10 -15.90 5.61
CA ASP A 103 0.42 -17.20 5.69
C ASP A 103 0.16 -17.80 4.29
N ILE A 104 0.77 -17.26 3.23
CA ILE A 104 0.62 -17.75 1.84
C ILE A 104 1.74 -18.75 1.55
N GLU A 105 1.39 -19.98 1.12
CA GLU A 105 2.39 -21.03 0.81
C GLU A 105 3.08 -20.80 -0.55
N ASP A 106 2.42 -20.08 -1.47
CA ASP A 106 2.99 -19.63 -2.74
C ASP A 106 4.09 -18.56 -2.52
N GLU A 107 5.32 -19.04 -2.36
CA GLU A 107 6.51 -18.22 -2.13
C GLU A 107 6.84 -17.27 -3.29
N GLU A 108 6.51 -17.64 -4.53
CA GLU A 108 6.73 -16.77 -5.69
C GLU A 108 5.81 -15.54 -5.58
N PHE A 109 4.52 -15.77 -5.32
CA PHE A 109 3.56 -14.70 -5.07
C PHE A 109 3.98 -13.82 -3.89
N ALA A 110 4.33 -14.43 -2.76
CA ALA A 110 4.72 -13.68 -1.55
C ALA A 110 5.99 -12.85 -1.79
N SER A 111 6.99 -13.40 -2.46
CA SER A 111 8.24 -12.70 -2.79
C SER A 111 8.00 -11.53 -3.73
N GLU A 112 7.23 -11.73 -4.80
CA GLU A 112 6.89 -10.66 -5.77
C GLU A 112 6.18 -9.49 -5.07
N HIS A 113 5.15 -9.77 -4.26
CA HIS A 113 4.36 -8.73 -3.60
C HIS A 113 5.17 -8.01 -2.52
N ARG A 114 6.05 -8.72 -1.81
CA ARG A 114 7.00 -8.14 -0.85
C ARG A 114 7.96 -7.18 -1.55
N ALA A 115 8.54 -7.59 -2.68
CA ALA A 115 9.46 -6.76 -3.46
C ALA A 115 8.76 -5.49 -3.97
N ARG A 116 7.60 -5.65 -4.63
CA ARG A 116 6.82 -4.53 -5.17
C ARG A 116 6.41 -3.52 -4.10
N ALA A 117 5.98 -4.00 -2.92
CA ALA A 117 5.66 -3.11 -1.80
C ALA A 117 6.89 -2.38 -1.24
N GLY A 118 8.07 -3.03 -1.29
CA GLY A 118 9.36 -2.41 -0.97
C GLY A 118 9.74 -1.31 -1.97
N ASP A 119 9.67 -1.61 -3.25
CA ASP A 119 10.00 -0.67 -4.34
C ASP A 119 9.12 0.58 -4.29
N LEU A 120 7.81 0.40 -4.06
CA LEU A 120 6.87 1.53 -3.89
C LEU A 120 7.21 2.40 -2.69
N LEU A 121 7.60 1.79 -1.55
CA LEU A 121 8.01 2.56 -0.37
C LEU A 121 9.29 3.34 -0.63
N GLU A 122 10.28 2.73 -1.28
CA GLU A 122 11.53 3.42 -1.58
C GLU A 122 11.31 4.58 -2.55
N ARG A 123 10.54 4.35 -3.62
CA ARG A 123 10.11 5.40 -4.55
C ARG A 123 9.39 6.54 -3.83
N ALA A 124 8.48 6.22 -2.90
CA ALA A 124 7.76 7.23 -2.13
C ALA A 124 8.71 8.08 -1.26
N ARG A 125 9.72 7.46 -0.64
CA ARG A 125 10.73 8.16 0.17
C ARG A 125 11.57 9.10 -0.69
N GLU A 126 12.07 8.62 -1.82
CA GLU A 126 12.87 9.42 -2.74
C GLU A 126 12.13 10.69 -3.19
N ILE A 127 10.86 10.54 -3.60
CA ILE A 127 10.02 11.67 -4.01
C ILE A 127 9.78 12.63 -2.85
N THR A 128 9.45 12.09 -1.67
CA THR A 128 9.19 12.90 -0.48
C THR A 128 10.41 13.75 -0.11
N VAL A 129 11.61 13.16 -0.13
CA VAL A 129 12.86 13.89 0.14
C VAL A 129 13.06 15.03 -0.86
N ARG A 130 12.81 14.83 -2.16
CA ARG A 130 12.97 15.90 -3.15
C ARG A 130 12.00 17.06 -2.94
N ILE A 131 10.75 16.77 -2.56
CA ILE A 131 9.76 17.80 -2.21
C ILE A 131 10.20 18.57 -0.96
N GLU A 132 10.69 17.87 0.06
CA GLU A 132 11.18 18.49 1.29
C GLU A 132 12.42 19.35 1.06
N THR A 133 13.37 18.88 0.25
CA THR A 133 14.53 19.68 -0.16
C THR A 133 14.08 20.98 -0.83
N SER A 134 13.13 20.90 -1.77
CA SER A 134 12.60 22.09 -2.46
C SER A 134 11.97 23.09 -1.49
N LEU A 135 11.23 22.59 -0.48
CA LEU A 135 10.69 23.44 0.59
C LEU A 135 11.82 24.10 1.39
N MET A 136 12.80 23.33 1.85
CA MET A 136 13.90 23.84 2.67
C MET A 136 14.72 24.91 1.96
N GLU A 137 15.03 24.69 0.68
CA GLU A 137 15.69 25.69 -0.18
C GLU A 137 14.87 26.99 -0.28
N SER A 138 13.54 26.88 -0.41
CA SER A 138 12.65 28.04 -0.54
C SER A 138 12.55 28.92 0.71
N ILE A 139 12.74 28.34 1.90
CA ILE A 139 12.67 29.05 3.19
C ILE A 139 14.05 29.43 3.74
N GLY A 140 15.12 29.23 2.95
CA GLY A 140 16.49 29.59 3.33
C GLY A 140 17.15 28.63 4.32
N GLY A 141 16.78 27.34 4.30
CA GLY A 141 17.39 26.31 5.13
C GLY A 141 18.84 26.00 4.74
N GLU A 142 19.66 25.78 5.77
CA GLU A 142 21.12 25.48 5.73
C GLU A 142 21.51 24.27 4.86
#